data_AF-U4PUG0-F1
#
_entry.id   AF-U4PUG0-F1
#
_cell.length_a   1.000
_cell.length_b   1.000
_cell.length_c   1.000
_cell.angle_alpha   90.00
_cell.angle_beta   90.00
_cell.angle_gamma   90.00
#
_symmetry.space_group_name_H-M   'P 1'
#
loop_
_entity.id
_entity.type
_entity.pdbx_description
1 polymer ?
#
loop_
_entity_poly.entity_id
_entity_poly.type
_entity_poly.pdbx_seq_one_letter_code
_entity_poly.pdbx_strand_id
1 'polypeptide(L)'
;MLDQVKTALAVIGGAAAGITATYAVAALVMVPAAKREGKSAAIAEMAVAAAKVEMQRKGDDASLQTKTDYELCVLGLRSNGLPVDACEQLRGVDEK
;
A
#
# COMPACT_ATOMS: atom_id res chain seq x y z
N MET A 1 -18.27 58.86 -19.30
CA MET A 1 -18.83 57.50 -19.19
C MET A 1 -18.13 56.50 -20.08
N LEU A 2 -17.83 56.82 -21.34
CA LEU A 2 -17.16 55.90 -22.28
C LEU A 2 -15.77 55.42 -21.81
N ASP A 3 -14.95 56.30 -21.22
CA ASP A 3 -13.61 55.91 -20.73
C ASP A 3 -13.66 54.92 -19.57
N GLN A 4 -14.61 55.07 -18.63
CA GLN A 4 -14.76 54.13 -17.50
C GLN A 4 -15.17 52.72 -17.97
N VAL A 5 -16.03 52.63 -18.99
CA VAL A 5 -16.43 51.35 -19.59
C VAL A 5 -15.24 50.66 -20.25
N LYS A 6 -14.37 51.41 -20.92
CA LYS A 6 -13.18 50.88 -21.59
C LYS A 6 -12.14 50.35 -20.59
N THR A 7 -11.90 51.06 -19.49
CA THR A 7 -11.05 50.57 -18.40
C THR A 7 -11.62 49.34 -17.71
N ALA A 8 -12.94 49.29 -17.47
CA ALA A 8 -13.57 48.13 -16.85
C ALA A 8 -13.44 46.86 -17.72
N LEU A 9 -13.65 46.98 -19.03
CA LEU A 9 -13.47 45.88 -19.98
C LEU A 9 -12.02 45.38 -20.04
N ALA A 10 -11.04 46.28 -20.00
CA ALA A 10 -9.62 45.91 -19.99
C ALA A 10 -9.24 45.16 -18.70
N VAL A 11 -9.75 45.59 -17.54
CA VAL A 11 -9.51 44.93 -16.25
C VAL A 11 -10.16 43.54 -16.21
N ILE A 12 -11.40 43.41 -16.66
CA ILE A 12 -12.11 42.12 -16.70
C ILE A 12 -11.43 41.17 -17.69
N GLY A 13 -11.07 41.66 -18.88
CA GLY A 13 -10.34 40.87 -19.88
C GLY A 13 -8.98 40.40 -19.38
N GLY A 14 -8.23 41.29 -18.71
CA GLY A 14 -6.95 40.94 -18.08
C GLY A 14 -7.10 39.91 -16.95
N ALA A 15 -8.12 40.04 -16.11
CA ALA A 15 -8.40 39.09 -15.03
C ALA A 15 -8.77 37.70 -15.58
N ALA A 16 -9.64 37.64 -16.59
CA ALA A 16 -10.04 36.38 -17.22
C ALA A 16 -8.85 35.67 -17.88
N ALA A 17 -7.98 36.42 -18.57
CA ALA A 17 -6.75 35.89 -19.15
C ALA A 17 -5.76 35.38 -18.09
N GLY A 18 -5.62 36.09 -16.97
CA GLY A 18 -4.80 35.63 -15.84
C GLY A 18 -5.30 34.32 -15.24
N ILE A 19 -6.61 34.19 -15.00
CA ILE A 19 -7.22 32.98 -14.44
C ILE A 19 -7.02 31.79 -15.39
N THR A 20 -7.27 31.96 -16.68
CA THR A 20 -7.08 30.89 -17.68
C THR A 20 -5.62 30.45 -17.79
N ALA A 21 -4.66 31.39 -17.76
CA ALA A 21 -3.24 31.06 -17.78
C ALA A 21 -2.81 30.24 -16.55
N THR A 22 -3.24 30.63 -15.34
CA THR A 22 -2.90 29.88 -14.12
C THR A 22 -3.50 28.47 -14.12
N TYR A 23 -4.75 28.33 -14.58
CA TYR A 23 -5.40 27.02 -14.70
C TYR A 23 -4.68 26.11 -15.70
N ALA A 24 -4.25 26.65 -16.85
CA ALA A 24 -3.49 25.90 -17.84
C ALA A 24 -2.16 25.39 -17.27
N VAL A 25 -1.42 26.21 -16.53
CA VAL A 25 -0.17 25.80 -15.88
C VAL A 25 -0.41 24.71 -14.84
N ALA A 26 -1.44 24.86 -14.00
CA ALA A 26 -1.79 23.84 -13.01
C ALA A 26 -2.15 22.50 -13.68
N ALA A 27 -2.96 22.53 -14.73
CA ALA A 27 -3.43 21.33 -15.43
C ALA A 27 -2.31 20.61 -16.20
N LEU A 28 -1.42 21.36 -16.86
CA LEU A 28 -0.39 20.79 -17.74
C LEU A 28 0.90 20.43 -17.02
N VAL A 29 1.22 21.08 -15.90
CA VAL A 29 2.50 20.89 -15.20
C VAL A 29 2.30 20.25 -13.84
N MET A 30 1.50 20.88 -12.97
CA MET A 30 1.40 20.45 -11.56
C MET A 30 0.65 19.13 -11.40
N VAL A 31 -0.51 18.98 -12.04
CA VAL A 31 -1.33 17.75 -11.95
C VAL A 31 -0.56 16.51 -12.43
N PRO A 32 0.07 16.50 -13.62
CA PRO A 32 0.82 15.33 -14.05
C PRO A 32 2.07 15.06 -13.21
N ALA A 33 2.76 16.09 -12.71
CA ALA A 33 3.88 15.92 -11.78
C ALA A 33 3.43 15.23 -10.48
N ALA A 34 2.37 15.74 -9.84
CA ALA A 34 1.80 15.15 -8.64
C ALA A 34 1.30 13.71 -8.87
N LYS A 35 0.74 13.41 -10.05
CA LYS A 35 0.30 12.06 -10.41
C LYS A 35 1.48 11.09 -10.58
N ARG A 36 2.63 11.57 -11.05
CA ARG A 36 3.86 10.76 -11.14
C ARG A 36 4.41 10.46 -9.75
N GLU A 37 4.48 11.46 -8.89
CA GLU A 37 4.93 11.30 -7.50
C GLU A 37 4.02 10.36 -6.70
N GLY A 38 2.70 10.54 -6.78
CA GLY A 38 1.74 9.68 -6.10
C GLY A 38 1.79 8.22 -6.59
N LYS A 39 2.03 8.00 -7.89
CA LYS A 39 2.24 6.64 -8.41
C LYS A 39 3.52 6.01 -7.87
N SER A 40 4.61 6.76 -7.81
CA SER A 40 5.88 6.26 -7.27
C SER A 40 5.77 5.90 -5.79
N ALA A 41 5.09 6.74 -5.00
CA ALA A 41 4.83 6.46 -3.58
C ALA A 41 3.98 5.20 -3.39
N ALA A 42 2.88 5.05 -4.15
CA ALA A 42 2.04 3.86 -4.10
C ALA A 42 2.80 2.58 -4.49
N ILE A 43 3.68 2.63 -5.51
CA ILE A 43 4.50 1.49 -5.91
C ILE A 43 5.51 1.13 -4.81
N ALA A 44 6.11 2.12 -4.15
CA ALA A 44 7.03 1.88 -3.03
C ALA A 44 6.33 1.23 -1.83
N GLU A 45 5.14 1.71 -1.48
CA GLU A 45 4.33 1.11 -0.41
C GLU A 45 3.92 -0.33 -0.73
N MET A 46 3.50 -0.60 -1.97
CA MET A 46 3.17 -1.95 -2.43
C MET A 46 4.39 -2.88 -2.39
N ALA A 47 5.57 -2.39 -2.78
CA ALA A 47 6.81 -3.17 -2.73
C ALA A 47 7.21 -3.53 -1.29
N VAL A 48 7.09 -2.58 -0.35
CA VAL A 48 7.35 -2.84 1.07
C VAL A 48 6.35 -3.84 1.66
N ALA A 49 5.06 -3.69 1.32
CA ALA A 49 4.02 -4.62 1.76
C ALA A 49 4.27 -6.04 1.24
N ALA A 50 4.61 -6.19 -0.04
CA ALA A 50 4.92 -7.48 -0.64
C ALA A 50 6.18 -8.13 -0.01
N ALA A 51 7.25 -7.36 0.20
CA ALA A 51 8.46 -7.83 0.87
C ALA A 51 8.17 -8.28 2.31
N LYS A 52 7.31 -7.56 3.05
CA LYS A 52 6.90 -7.95 4.40
C LYS A 52 6.14 -9.28 4.41
N VAL A 53 5.23 -9.50 3.45
CA VAL A 53 4.50 -10.76 3.31
C VAL A 53 5.44 -11.92 2.98
N GLU A 54 6.42 -11.70 2.09
CA GLU A 54 7.41 -12.73 1.77
C GLU A 54 8.29 -13.07 2.98
N MET A 55 8.73 -12.06 3.74
CA MET A 55 9.48 -12.28 4.99
C MET A 55 8.67 -13.02 6.05
N GLN A 56 7.38 -12.71 6.18
CA GLN A 56 6.49 -13.45 7.08
C GLN A 56 6.34 -14.91 6.64
N ARG A 57 6.19 -15.19 5.35
CA ARG A 57 6.17 -16.58 4.84
C ARG A 57 7.48 -17.31 5.10
N LYS A 58 8.63 -16.65 4.89
CA LYS A 58 9.94 -17.25 5.19
C LYS A 58 10.15 -17.49 6.68
N GLY A 59 9.69 -16.58 7.53
CA GLY A 59 9.75 -16.72 8.98
C GLY A 59 8.82 -17.81 9.52
N ASP A 60 7.62 -17.92 8.95
CA ASP A 60 6.66 -18.98 9.28
C ASP A 60 7.20 -20.36 8.84
N ASP A 61 7.73 -20.46 7.62
CA ASP A 61 8.35 -21.68 7.11
C ASP A 61 9.59 -22.08 7.93
N ALA A 62 10.45 -21.13 8.29
CA ALA A 62 11.57 -21.37 9.19
C ALA A 62 11.12 -21.80 10.59
N SER A 63 10.06 -21.17 11.13
CA SER A 63 9.51 -21.57 12.43
C SER A 63 8.87 -22.96 12.39
N LEU A 64 8.28 -23.37 11.27
CA LEU A 64 7.74 -24.71 11.06
C LEU A 64 8.85 -25.75 11.00
N GLN A 65 9.98 -25.44 10.35
CA GLN A 65 11.15 -26.35 10.28
C GLN A 65 11.82 -26.58 11.65
N THR A 66 11.70 -25.65 12.58
CA THR A 66 12.24 -25.80 13.94
C THR A 66 11.33 -26.55 14.92
N LYS A 67 10.13 -26.94 14.49
CA LYS A 67 9.13 -27.61 15.34
C LYS A 67 9.18 -29.13 15.17
N THR A 68 8.97 -29.82 16.28
CA THR A 68 8.81 -31.28 16.29
C THR A 68 7.48 -31.69 15.66
N ASP A 69 7.35 -32.93 15.17
CA ASP A 69 6.10 -33.46 14.59
C ASP A 69 4.91 -33.36 15.56
N TYR A 70 5.18 -33.54 16.86
CA TYR A 70 4.22 -33.30 17.94
C TYR A 70 3.72 -31.85 17.95
N GLU A 71 4.64 -30.88 17.93
CA GLU A 71 4.29 -29.46 17.97
C GLU A 71 3.52 -29.02 16.71
N LEU A 72 3.87 -29.55 15.54
CA LEU A 72 3.15 -29.32 14.29
C LEU A 72 1.71 -29.85 14.36
N CYS A 73 1.53 -31.07 14.87
CA CYS A 73 0.21 -31.67 15.06
C CYS A 73 -0.67 -30.85 16.02
N VAL A 74 -0.10 -30.42 17.16
CA VAL A 74 -0.82 -29.60 18.14
C VAL A 74 -1.23 -28.24 17.56
N LEU A 75 -0.34 -27.60 16.79
CA LEU A 75 -0.63 -26.32 16.13
C LEU A 75 -1.78 -26.45 15.12
N GLY A 76 -1.76 -27.53 14.32
CA GLY A 76 -2.79 -27.84 13.33
C GLY A 76 -4.15 -28.16 13.97
N LEU A 77 -4.19 -29.02 14.99
CA LEU A 77 -5.47 -29.37 15.64
C LEU A 77 -6.04 -28.22 16.47
N ARG A 78 -5.20 -27.46 17.18
CA ARG A 78 -5.67 -26.31 17.98
C ARG A 78 -6.22 -25.17 17.11
N SER A 79 -5.60 -24.89 15.96
CA SER A 79 -6.12 -23.88 15.02
C SER A 79 -7.47 -24.25 14.41
N ASN A 80 -7.80 -25.55 14.38
CA ASN A 80 -9.10 -26.09 13.93
C ASN A 80 -10.07 -26.39 15.10
N GLY A 81 -9.70 -26.09 16.35
CA GLY A 81 -10.53 -26.33 17.53
C GLY A 81 -10.75 -27.82 17.89
N LEU A 82 -9.88 -28.71 17.39
CA LEU A 82 -9.96 -30.16 17.58
C LEU A 82 -9.16 -30.60 18.82
N PRO A 83 -9.53 -31.74 19.45
CA PRO A 83 -8.80 -32.29 20.59
C PRO A 83 -7.40 -32.74 20.18
N VAL A 84 -6.39 -32.42 21.00
CA VAL A 84 -4.97 -32.66 20.71
C VAL A 84 -4.45 -34.01 21.19
N ASP A 85 -5.30 -34.82 21.81
CA ASP A 85 -4.90 -36.12 22.40
C ASP A 85 -4.35 -37.09 21.36
N ALA A 86 -4.81 -36.99 20.10
CA ALA A 86 -4.29 -37.78 18.98
C ALA A 86 -2.81 -37.49 18.67
N CYS A 87 -2.32 -36.29 19.01
CA CYS A 87 -0.93 -35.87 18.80
C CYS A 87 0.04 -36.50 19.80
N GLU A 88 -0.41 -36.99 20.96
CA GLU A 88 0.48 -37.65 21.94
C GLU A 88 1.18 -38.89 21.36
N GLN A 89 0.63 -39.50 20.32
CA GLN A 89 1.27 -40.60 19.59
C GLN A 89 2.54 -40.18 18.84
N LEU A 90 2.71 -38.87 18.56
CA LEU A 90 3.89 -38.30 17.90
C LEU A 90 4.95 -37.83 18.92
N ARG A 91 4.65 -37.93 20.22
CA ARG A 91 5.56 -37.52 21.29
C ARG A 91 6.70 -38.53 21.39
N GLY A 92 7.92 -38.11 21.02
CA GLY A 92 9.10 -38.97 20.98
C GLY A 92 9.40 -39.59 19.62
N VAL A 93 8.69 -39.20 18.55
CA VAL A 93 9.02 -39.55 17.15
C VAL A 93 10.10 -38.62 16.57
N ASP A 94 10.60 -37.69 17.37
CA ASP A 94 11.65 -36.72 17.04
C ASP A 94 13.04 -37.40 16.98
N GLU A 95 13.22 -38.30 16.02
CA GLU A 95 14.53 -38.82 15.63
C GLU A 95 14.64 -38.80 14.10
N LYS A 96 15.03 -37.63 13.57
CA LYS A 96 15.91 -37.59 12.41
C LYS A 96 16.74 -36.32 12.30
#